data_AF-A0AAN8N6I9-F1
#
_entry.id   AF-A0AAN8N6I9-F1
#
_cell.length_a   1.000
_cell.length_b   1.000
_cell.length_c   1.000
_cell.angle_alpha   90.00
_cell.angle_beta   90.00
_cell.angle_gamma   90.00
#
_symmetry.space_group_name_H-M   'P 1'
#
loop_
_entity.id
_entity.type
_entity.pdbx_description
1 polymer ?
#
loop_
_entity_poly.entity_id
_entity_poly.type
_entity_poly.pdbx_seq_one_letter_code
_entity_poly.pdbx_strand_id
1 'polypeptide(L)'
;MAAPPPLPSMISQEEFQAILSRYPMVLRAVSEKKQKPNDRTLEEIDDWRNGLSDSTKQTESADDGGRRLDASQVKDIVLWKLKRGKFRPTILPLVSSNPVGELESTVNKALKMSLPSQVTSDGSEDDDDDALAQVSLVLNVLVKLRGIGPATATAILSSVFPETIPMFSDEAFRWIMMDQSGTSGGWNRKIAYNAKEYSEFYKGIRRLCRRLASEGEVVDAGSAEKVGWVLGQEAALGITHPAKGTLTKPSRRAGAKEGSEGSVRKKGRKQDDALSPNSEPSKFVTSGLETIGSLSKTSAKRKATSAGISPSLRRSKRNKE
;
A
#
# COMPACT_ATOMS: atom_id res chain seq x y z
N MET A 1 22.73 13.42 -9.10
CA MET A 1 21.27 13.15 -9.00
C MET A 1 21.10 11.64 -8.82
N ALA A 2 20.05 11.19 -8.14
CA ALA A 2 19.69 9.77 -8.17
C ALA A 2 19.29 9.36 -9.60
N ALA A 3 19.52 8.11 -9.97
CA ALA A 3 18.97 7.57 -11.21
C ALA A 3 17.42 7.53 -11.12
N PRO A 4 16.69 7.72 -12.23
CA PRO A 4 15.25 7.48 -12.25
C PRO A 4 14.97 6.00 -11.92
N PRO A 5 13.82 5.68 -11.29
CA PRO A 5 13.43 4.28 -11.08
C PRO A 5 13.24 3.59 -12.45
N PRO A 6 13.53 2.28 -12.56
CA PRO A 6 13.30 1.54 -13.78
C PRO A 6 11.80 1.46 -14.09
N LEU A 7 11.47 1.60 -15.37
CA LEU A 7 10.10 1.56 -15.87
C LEU A 7 9.58 0.10 -15.88
N PRO A 8 8.32 -0.17 -15.45
CA PRO A 8 7.73 -1.52 -15.47
C PRO A 8 7.82 -2.25 -16.83
N SER A 9 7.77 -1.51 -17.93
CA SER A 9 7.91 -2.03 -19.30
C SER A 9 9.36 -2.34 -19.71
N MET A 10 10.35 -1.82 -18.98
CA MET A 10 11.78 -1.91 -19.34
C MET A 10 12.66 -2.64 -18.31
N ILE A 11 12.18 -2.83 -17.08
CA ILE A 11 12.91 -3.52 -16.00
C ILE A 11 13.22 -4.97 -16.39
N SER A 12 14.48 -5.40 -16.35
CA SER A 12 14.83 -6.81 -16.60
C SER A 12 14.54 -7.68 -15.37
N GLN A 13 14.44 -9.00 -15.56
CA GLN A 13 14.33 -9.95 -14.44
C GLN A 13 15.44 -9.78 -13.39
N GLU A 14 16.70 -9.57 -13.78
CA GLU A 14 17.79 -9.40 -12.81
C GLU A 14 17.69 -8.08 -12.04
N GLU A 15 17.22 -7.00 -12.66
CA GLU A 15 16.97 -5.74 -11.97
C GLU A 15 15.77 -5.86 -11.02
N PHE A 16 14.71 -6.55 -11.44
CA PHE A 16 13.55 -6.85 -10.61
C PHE A 16 13.95 -7.63 -9.34
N GLN A 17 14.69 -8.72 -9.48
CA GLN A 17 15.18 -9.51 -8.34
C GLN A 17 16.18 -8.71 -7.47
N ALA A 18 17.03 -7.87 -8.08
CA ALA A 18 17.95 -6.99 -7.38
C ALA A 18 17.25 -5.81 -6.64
N ILE A 19 15.97 -5.54 -6.91
CA ILE A 19 15.13 -4.61 -6.14
C ILE A 19 14.33 -5.36 -5.08
N LEU A 20 13.74 -6.51 -5.43
CA LEU A 20 12.96 -7.34 -4.51
C LEU A 20 13.80 -7.77 -3.29
N SER A 21 15.05 -8.16 -3.51
CA SER A 21 16.01 -8.51 -2.44
C SER A 21 16.33 -7.38 -1.45
N ARG A 22 16.03 -6.11 -1.78
CA ARG A 22 16.17 -4.96 -0.87
C ARG A 22 15.00 -4.83 0.11
N TYR A 23 13.90 -5.55 -0.13
CA TYR A 23 12.66 -5.42 0.65
C TYR A 23 12.88 -5.48 2.16
N PRO A 24 13.64 -6.44 2.76
CA PRO A 24 13.84 -6.48 4.21
C PRO A 24 14.57 -5.25 4.76
N MET A 25 15.57 -4.74 4.03
CA MET A 25 16.33 -3.54 4.44
C MET A 25 15.44 -2.29 4.39
N VAL A 26 14.66 -2.11 3.33
CA VAL A 26 13.73 -0.96 3.21
C VAL A 26 12.59 -1.07 4.22
N LEU A 27 12.08 -2.29 4.47
CA LEU A 27 11.09 -2.56 5.51
C LEU A 27 11.59 -2.10 6.88
N ARG A 28 12.83 -2.46 7.25
CA ARG A 28 13.47 -2.01 8.50
C ARG A 28 13.59 -0.49 8.59
N ALA A 29 14.13 0.16 7.56
CA ALA A 29 14.26 1.62 7.56
C ALA A 29 12.91 2.36 7.71
N VAL A 30 11.83 1.77 7.18
CA VAL A 30 10.46 2.29 7.34
C VAL A 30 9.87 1.94 8.72
N SER A 31 10.18 0.76 9.24
CA SER A 31 9.81 0.25 10.57
C SER A 31 10.36 1.17 11.65
N GLU A 32 11.68 1.36 11.69
CA GLU A 32 12.40 2.24 12.62
C GLU A 32 11.85 3.67 12.59
N LYS A 33 11.67 4.25 11.40
CA LYS A 33 11.16 5.62 11.22
C LYS A 33 9.72 5.82 11.70
N LYS A 34 8.90 4.76 11.72
CA LYS A 34 7.49 4.80 12.14
C LYS A 34 7.26 4.16 13.52
N GLN A 35 8.31 3.70 14.18
CA GLN A 35 8.19 2.95 15.43
C GLN A 35 7.64 3.82 16.56
N LYS A 36 6.79 3.22 17.39
CA LYS A 36 6.29 3.83 18.63
C LYS A 36 6.71 2.99 19.83
N PRO A 37 6.89 3.59 21.02
CA PRO A 37 7.09 2.83 22.24
C PRO A 37 5.95 1.82 22.45
N ASN A 38 6.29 0.58 22.81
CA ASN A 38 5.37 -0.52 23.14
C ASN A 38 4.43 -1.02 22.01
N ASP A 39 4.61 -0.56 20.77
CA ASP A 39 3.92 -1.07 19.58
C ASP A 39 4.72 -2.23 18.94
N ARG A 40 4.04 -3.27 18.42
CA ARG A 40 4.65 -4.19 17.44
C ARG A 40 5.24 -3.41 16.27
N THR A 41 6.45 -3.76 15.85
CA THR A 41 7.19 -3.16 14.74
C THR A 41 6.49 -3.43 13.40
N LEU A 42 6.91 -2.74 12.33
CA LEU A 42 6.39 -3.06 10.99
C LEU A 42 6.95 -4.40 10.48
N GLU A 43 8.22 -4.70 10.78
CA GLU A 43 8.87 -5.97 10.45
C GLU A 43 8.11 -7.17 11.03
N GLU A 44 7.89 -7.22 12.35
CA GLU A 44 7.20 -8.34 13.03
C GLU A 44 5.80 -8.61 12.46
N ILE A 45 5.07 -7.56 12.05
CA ILE A 45 3.71 -7.71 11.50
C ILE A 45 3.77 -8.11 10.02
N ASP A 46 4.78 -7.68 9.25
CA ASP A 46 4.98 -8.14 7.86
C ASP A 46 5.36 -9.63 7.82
N ASP A 47 6.28 -10.06 8.68
CA ASP A 47 6.70 -11.46 8.79
C ASP A 47 5.53 -12.36 9.19
N TRP A 48 4.76 -11.96 10.21
CA TRP A 48 3.51 -12.62 10.60
C TRP A 48 2.53 -12.72 9.42
N ARG A 49 2.35 -11.63 8.66
CA ARG A 49 1.45 -11.60 7.49
C ARG A 49 1.94 -12.53 6.39
N ASN A 50 3.24 -12.55 6.08
CA ASN A 50 3.80 -13.40 5.02
C ASN A 50 3.54 -14.90 5.31
N GLY A 51 3.54 -15.31 6.58
CA GLY A 51 3.18 -16.68 6.99
C GLY A 51 1.69 -17.05 6.89
N LEU A 52 0.77 -16.09 6.67
CA LEU A 52 -0.67 -16.37 6.68
C LEU A 52 -1.12 -17.27 5.52
N SER A 53 -0.53 -17.13 4.33
CA SER A 53 -0.91 -17.99 3.19
C SER A 53 -0.67 -19.47 3.49
N ASP A 54 0.47 -19.79 4.10
CA ASP A 54 0.81 -21.17 4.46
C ASP A 54 0.00 -21.68 5.66
N SER A 55 -0.22 -20.86 6.69
CA SER A 55 -1.05 -21.26 7.83
C SER A 55 -2.51 -21.52 7.43
N THR A 56 -3.04 -20.76 6.48
CA THR A 56 -4.43 -20.89 6.02
C THR A 56 -4.64 -22.01 5.00
N LYS A 57 -3.58 -22.44 4.30
CA LYS A 57 -3.55 -23.70 3.52
C LYS A 57 -3.53 -24.93 4.46
N GLN A 58 -2.79 -24.90 5.57
CA GLN A 58 -2.70 -26.04 6.50
C GLN A 58 -4.03 -26.36 7.22
N THR A 59 -4.91 -25.38 7.41
CA THR A 59 -6.25 -25.59 7.98
C THR A 59 -7.23 -26.32 7.06
N GLU A 60 -6.85 -26.66 5.82
CA GLU A 60 -7.72 -27.34 4.84
C GLU A 60 -7.95 -28.83 5.17
N SER A 61 -7.27 -29.39 6.19
CA SER A 61 -7.39 -30.81 6.59
C SER A 61 -8.57 -31.15 7.53
N ALA A 62 -9.51 -30.22 7.73
CA ALA A 62 -10.74 -30.44 8.50
C ALA A 62 -11.98 -30.09 7.65
N ASP A 63 -13.13 -30.67 7.97
CA ASP A 63 -14.38 -30.82 7.17
C ASP A 63 -15.03 -29.55 6.55
N ASP A 64 -14.44 -28.36 6.71
CA ASP A 64 -14.83 -27.07 6.08
C ASP A 64 -13.69 -26.50 5.19
N GLY A 65 -12.78 -27.38 4.76
CA GLY A 65 -11.40 -27.12 4.33
C GLY A 65 -11.21 -26.02 3.28
N GLY A 66 -10.94 -24.81 3.76
CA GLY A 66 -10.55 -23.66 2.94
C GLY A 66 -9.87 -22.61 3.80
N ARG A 67 -9.12 -21.71 3.16
CA ARG A 67 -8.46 -20.58 3.83
C ARG A 67 -9.46 -19.74 4.63
N ARG A 68 -9.14 -19.46 5.89
CA ARG A 68 -9.99 -18.67 6.80
C ARG A 68 -9.19 -17.63 7.59
N LEU A 69 -9.86 -16.53 7.93
CA LEU A 69 -9.37 -15.48 8.82
C LEU A 69 -10.42 -15.16 9.90
N ASP A 70 -9.96 -14.98 11.14
CA ASP A 70 -10.77 -14.44 12.24
C ASP A 70 -10.75 -12.90 12.29
N ALA A 71 -11.64 -12.30 13.08
CA ALA A 71 -11.77 -10.85 13.18
C ALA A 71 -10.53 -10.13 13.76
N SER A 72 -9.66 -10.83 14.49
CA SER A 72 -8.40 -10.28 15.00
C SER A 72 -7.33 -10.27 13.90
N GLN A 73 -7.20 -11.36 13.13
CA GLN A 73 -6.28 -11.43 11.99
C GLN A 73 -6.64 -10.38 10.92
N VAL A 74 -7.93 -10.17 10.64
CA VAL A 74 -8.38 -9.11 9.72
C VAL A 74 -7.99 -7.72 10.23
N LYS A 75 -8.09 -7.45 11.53
CA LYS A 75 -7.67 -6.17 12.13
C LYS A 75 -6.15 -5.98 12.08
N ASP A 76 -5.38 -7.04 12.30
CA ASP A 76 -3.92 -7.02 12.21
C ASP A 76 -3.43 -6.77 10.77
N ILE A 77 -4.07 -7.36 9.75
CA ILE A 77 -3.80 -7.02 8.33
C ILE A 77 -4.11 -5.54 8.04
N VAL A 78 -5.17 -4.99 8.64
CA VAL A 78 -5.49 -3.55 8.51
C VAL A 78 -4.45 -2.67 9.22
N LEU A 79 -3.99 -3.09 10.41
CA LEU A 79 -2.93 -2.40 11.15
C LEU A 79 -1.60 -2.41 10.37
N TRP A 80 -1.21 -3.57 9.84
CA TRP A 80 -0.07 -3.74 8.94
C TRP A 80 -0.12 -2.75 7.77
N LYS A 81 -1.23 -2.75 7.02
CA LYS A 81 -1.47 -1.82 5.90
C LYS A 81 -1.25 -0.36 6.31
N LEU A 82 -1.75 0.04 7.48
CA LEU A 82 -1.67 1.40 7.99
C LEU A 82 -0.27 1.79 8.49
N LYS A 83 0.52 0.84 8.99
CA LYS A 83 1.94 1.03 9.32
C LYS A 83 2.80 1.06 8.06
N ARG A 84 2.56 0.18 7.08
CA ARG A 84 3.33 0.08 5.83
C ARG A 84 3.17 1.32 4.94
N GLY A 85 1.93 1.70 4.61
CA GLY A 85 1.63 2.79 3.67
C GLY A 85 1.31 4.14 4.35
N LYS A 86 0.42 4.90 3.69
CA LYS A 86 -0.13 6.18 4.18
C LYS A 86 -1.04 5.97 5.39
N PHE A 87 -0.67 6.58 6.52
CA PHE A 87 -1.45 6.50 7.76
C PHE A 87 -2.83 7.16 7.60
N ARG A 88 -3.89 6.40 7.96
CA ARG A 88 -5.30 6.81 7.88
C ARG A 88 -6.01 6.34 9.16
N PRO A 89 -5.97 7.12 10.26
CA PRO A 89 -6.36 6.66 11.60
C PRO A 89 -7.84 6.24 11.72
N THR A 90 -8.70 6.69 10.82
CA THR A 90 -10.14 6.38 10.82
C THR A 90 -10.47 4.96 10.31
N ILE A 91 -9.57 4.31 9.57
CA ILE A 91 -9.87 3.01 8.93
C ILE A 91 -10.01 1.89 9.97
N LEU A 92 -9.05 1.74 10.89
CA LEU A 92 -9.06 0.65 11.87
C LEU A 92 -10.26 0.74 12.86
N PRO A 93 -10.66 1.93 13.37
CA PRO A 93 -11.91 2.08 14.11
C PRO A 93 -13.16 1.72 13.31
N LEU A 94 -13.23 2.08 12.02
CA LEU A 94 -14.36 1.70 11.16
C LEU A 94 -14.42 0.17 10.95
N VAL A 95 -13.30 -0.48 10.67
CA VAL A 95 -13.24 -1.95 10.56
C VAL A 95 -13.64 -2.61 11.88
N SER A 96 -13.17 -2.07 13.01
CA SER A 96 -13.50 -2.57 14.35
C SER A 96 -14.94 -2.32 14.77
N SER A 97 -15.69 -1.46 14.06
CA SER A 97 -17.11 -1.19 14.31
C SER A 97 -18.08 -2.16 13.62
N ASN A 98 -17.58 -3.05 12.76
CA ASN A 98 -18.40 -4.13 12.20
C ASN A 98 -18.65 -5.21 13.27
N PRO A 99 -19.84 -5.83 13.33
CA PRO A 99 -20.09 -7.01 14.15
C PRO A 99 -19.10 -8.13 13.82
N VAL A 100 -18.55 -8.80 14.85
CA VAL A 100 -17.49 -9.83 14.69
C VAL A 100 -17.91 -10.92 13.71
N GLY A 101 -19.10 -11.51 13.89
CA GLY A 101 -19.60 -12.56 12.99
C GLY A 101 -19.90 -12.09 11.57
N GLU A 102 -20.26 -10.81 11.36
CA GLU A 102 -20.46 -10.23 10.02
C GLU A 102 -19.12 -10.04 9.29
N LEU A 103 -18.12 -9.53 10.00
CA LEU A 103 -16.75 -9.36 9.51
C LEU A 103 -16.16 -10.71 9.09
N GLU A 104 -16.21 -11.70 9.98
CA GLU A 104 -15.68 -13.05 9.73
C GLU A 104 -16.44 -13.77 8.62
N SER A 105 -17.77 -13.81 8.66
CA SER A 105 -18.54 -14.51 7.62
C SER A 105 -18.37 -13.87 6.24
N THR A 106 -18.30 -12.54 6.15
CA THR A 106 -18.12 -11.83 4.87
C THR A 106 -16.70 -12.01 4.32
N VAL A 107 -15.66 -11.93 5.16
CA VAL A 107 -14.28 -12.18 4.74
C VAL A 107 -14.10 -13.64 4.33
N ASN A 108 -14.52 -14.60 5.16
CA ASN A 108 -14.37 -16.02 4.85
C ASN A 108 -15.19 -16.45 3.63
N LYS A 109 -16.36 -15.82 3.38
CA LYS A 109 -17.09 -15.99 2.12
C LYS A 109 -16.26 -15.52 0.92
N ALA A 110 -15.61 -14.35 1.01
CA ALA A 110 -14.77 -13.84 -0.06
C ALA A 110 -13.53 -14.72 -0.32
N LEU A 111 -12.91 -15.28 0.73
CA LEU A 111 -11.78 -16.21 0.61
C LEU A 111 -12.15 -17.55 -0.04
N LYS A 112 -13.42 -17.96 -0.01
CA LYS A 112 -13.93 -19.18 -0.66
C LYS A 112 -14.46 -18.96 -2.08
N MET A 113 -14.36 -17.74 -2.63
CA MET A 113 -14.77 -17.45 -4.02
C MET A 113 -13.66 -17.79 -5.02
N SER A 114 -14.04 -18.08 -6.27
CA SER A 114 -13.09 -18.31 -7.36
C SER A 114 -12.22 -17.07 -7.57
N LEU A 115 -10.92 -17.33 -7.70
CA LEU A 115 -9.89 -16.39 -8.13
C LEU A 115 -9.00 -17.09 -9.16
N PRO A 116 -8.30 -16.34 -10.02
CA PRO A 116 -7.27 -16.90 -10.90
C PRO A 116 -6.23 -17.70 -10.10
N SER A 117 -5.79 -18.83 -10.64
CA SER A 117 -4.85 -19.75 -9.95
C SER A 117 -3.47 -19.13 -9.69
N GLN A 118 -3.07 -18.18 -10.54
CA GLN A 118 -1.88 -17.36 -10.42
C GLN A 118 -2.14 -16.03 -11.15
N VAL A 119 -1.36 -14.99 -10.88
CA VAL A 119 -1.52 -13.69 -11.55
C VAL A 119 -1.37 -13.79 -13.09
N THR A 120 -0.54 -14.71 -13.58
CA THR A 120 -0.24 -14.95 -15.00
C THR A 120 -1.07 -16.06 -15.66
N SER A 121 -2.20 -16.49 -15.07
CA SER A 121 -3.04 -17.56 -15.63
C SER A 121 -3.45 -17.28 -17.08
N ASP A 122 -3.70 -18.36 -17.85
CA ASP A 122 -4.23 -18.39 -19.22
C ASP A 122 -3.31 -17.76 -20.31
N GLY A 123 -2.72 -16.59 -20.07
CA GLY A 123 -1.71 -15.98 -20.94
C GLY A 123 -2.26 -15.16 -22.11
N SER A 124 -3.54 -15.26 -22.46
CA SER A 124 -4.20 -14.44 -23.50
C SER A 124 -4.46 -12.99 -23.03
N GLU A 125 -4.78 -12.08 -23.95
CA GLU A 125 -5.29 -10.75 -23.53
C GLU A 125 -6.76 -10.80 -23.11
N ASP A 126 -7.54 -11.78 -23.58
CA ASP A 126 -8.95 -11.94 -23.23
C ASP A 126 -9.14 -12.34 -21.74
N ASP A 127 -8.22 -13.11 -21.14
CA ASP A 127 -8.24 -13.42 -19.70
C ASP A 127 -7.97 -12.21 -18.80
N ASP A 128 -7.40 -11.10 -19.29
CA ASP A 128 -7.29 -9.89 -18.45
C ASP A 128 -8.67 -9.36 -18.00
N ASP A 129 -9.74 -9.63 -18.76
CA ASP A 129 -11.11 -9.28 -18.37
C ASP A 129 -11.79 -10.36 -17.53
N ASP A 130 -11.62 -11.66 -17.84
CA ASP A 130 -12.17 -12.75 -17.02
C ASP A 130 -11.51 -12.84 -15.62
N ALA A 131 -10.18 -12.75 -15.55
CA ALA A 131 -9.45 -12.68 -14.29
C ALA A 131 -9.86 -11.44 -13.48
N LEU A 132 -10.05 -10.30 -14.13
CA LEU A 132 -10.52 -9.08 -13.48
C LEU A 132 -11.98 -9.19 -13.02
N ALA A 133 -12.85 -9.87 -13.77
CA ALA A 133 -14.23 -10.11 -13.38
C ALA A 133 -14.31 -10.95 -12.11
N GLN A 134 -13.54 -12.05 -12.03
CA GLN A 134 -13.41 -12.86 -10.81
C GLN A 134 -12.95 -12.02 -9.62
N VAL A 135 -11.83 -11.30 -9.75
CA VAL A 135 -11.29 -10.44 -8.68
C VAL A 135 -12.31 -9.36 -8.27
N SER A 136 -12.99 -8.74 -9.23
CA SER A 136 -14.00 -7.70 -8.96
C SER A 136 -15.20 -8.23 -8.18
N LEU A 137 -15.65 -9.46 -8.46
CA LEU A 137 -16.71 -10.12 -7.69
C LEU A 137 -16.31 -10.32 -6.23
N VAL A 138 -15.07 -10.75 -5.97
CA VAL A 138 -14.54 -10.93 -4.60
C VAL A 138 -14.42 -9.59 -3.87
N LEU A 139 -13.90 -8.56 -4.53
CA LEU A 139 -13.82 -7.20 -3.96
C LEU A 139 -15.21 -6.65 -3.64
N ASN A 140 -16.20 -6.86 -4.50
CA ASN A 140 -17.59 -6.42 -4.30
C ASN A 140 -18.28 -7.08 -3.10
N VAL A 141 -17.78 -8.22 -2.59
CA VAL A 141 -18.21 -8.79 -1.31
C VAL A 141 -17.56 -8.04 -0.14
N LEU A 142 -16.24 -7.83 -0.19
CA LEU A 142 -15.47 -7.22 0.90
C LEU A 142 -15.82 -5.73 1.14
N VAL A 143 -16.08 -4.95 0.08
CA VAL A 143 -16.35 -3.50 0.20
C VAL A 143 -17.71 -3.14 0.83
N LYS A 144 -18.51 -4.15 1.20
CA LYS A 144 -19.74 -3.97 1.98
C LYS A 144 -19.47 -3.68 3.46
N LEU A 145 -18.30 -4.09 3.96
CA LEU A 145 -17.88 -3.92 5.35
C LEU A 145 -17.37 -2.48 5.60
N ARG A 146 -17.72 -1.92 6.76
CA ARG A 146 -17.31 -0.56 7.14
C ARG A 146 -15.79 -0.47 7.25
N GLY A 147 -15.21 0.56 6.63
CA GLY A 147 -13.75 0.77 6.61
C GLY A 147 -13.00 -0.07 5.58
N ILE A 148 -13.66 -0.97 4.84
CA ILE A 148 -13.04 -1.79 3.81
C ILE A 148 -13.36 -1.19 2.42
N GLY A 149 -12.41 -0.42 1.88
CA GLY A 149 -12.42 -0.03 0.45
C GLY A 149 -11.52 -0.95 -0.39
N PRO A 150 -11.39 -0.74 -1.71
CA PRO A 150 -10.56 -1.57 -2.60
C PRO A 150 -9.13 -1.79 -2.09
N ALA A 151 -8.47 -0.75 -1.56
CA ALA A 151 -7.14 -0.86 -0.99
C ALA A 151 -7.06 -1.70 0.30
N THR A 152 -8.14 -1.79 1.08
CA THR A 152 -8.21 -2.62 2.29
C THR A 152 -8.58 -4.06 1.94
N ALA A 153 -9.54 -4.24 1.02
CA ALA A 153 -9.96 -5.55 0.52
C ALA A 153 -8.78 -6.30 -0.14
N THR A 154 -8.00 -5.61 -0.99
CA THR A 154 -6.79 -6.18 -1.61
C THR A 154 -5.67 -6.47 -0.60
N ALA A 155 -5.54 -5.71 0.49
CA ALA A 155 -4.62 -6.04 1.57
C ALA A 155 -5.02 -7.36 2.29
N ILE A 156 -6.32 -7.59 2.50
CA ILE A 156 -6.82 -8.86 3.05
C ILE A 156 -6.55 -10.01 2.07
N LEU A 157 -6.97 -9.89 0.81
CA LEU A 157 -6.81 -10.94 -0.20
C LEU A 157 -5.33 -11.29 -0.46
N SER A 158 -4.46 -10.30 -0.65
CA SER A 158 -3.01 -10.50 -0.87
C SER A 158 -2.27 -11.11 0.33
N SER A 159 -2.88 -11.16 1.52
CA SER A 159 -2.31 -11.85 2.69
C SER A 159 -2.54 -13.36 2.65
N VAL A 160 -3.49 -13.82 1.83
CA VAL A 160 -3.91 -15.22 1.71
C VAL A 160 -3.56 -15.78 0.32
N PHE A 161 -3.66 -14.94 -0.71
CA PHE A 161 -3.38 -15.21 -2.12
C PHE A 161 -2.29 -14.25 -2.66
N PRO A 162 -1.08 -14.19 -2.06
CA PRO A 162 0.00 -13.35 -2.57
C PRO A 162 0.38 -13.69 -4.02
N GLU A 163 0.15 -14.93 -4.45
CA GLU A 163 0.50 -15.42 -5.79
C GLU A 163 -0.36 -14.78 -6.90
N THR A 164 -1.60 -14.40 -6.58
CA THR A 164 -2.60 -13.88 -7.52
C THR A 164 -2.94 -12.41 -7.30
N ILE A 165 -3.07 -11.96 -6.05
CA ILE A 165 -3.67 -10.65 -5.74
C ILE A 165 -2.59 -9.65 -5.28
N PRO A 166 -2.28 -8.61 -6.06
CA PRO A 166 -1.41 -7.53 -5.60
C PRO A 166 -2.19 -6.66 -4.61
N MET A 167 -1.53 -6.24 -3.53
CA MET A 167 -2.08 -5.19 -2.68
C MET A 167 -2.13 -3.86 -3.47
N PHE A 168 -3.25 -3.14 -3.40
CA PHE A 168 -3.35 -1.80 -3.97
C PHE A 168 -2.67 -0.77 -3.03
N SER A 169 -1.34 -0.78 -3.02
CA SER A 169 -0.49 0.20 -2.32
C SER A 169 -0.28 1.47 -3.15
N ASP A 170 -0.04 2.61 -2.49
CA ASP A 170 0.16 3.90 -3.17
C ASP A 170 1.41 3.83 -4.07
N GLU A 171 2.45 3.18 -3.58
CA GLU A 171 3.77 3.07 -4.18
C GLU A 171 3.75 2.14 -5.41
N ALA A 172 3.23 0.92 -5.28
CA ALA A 172 3.14 -0.01 -6.41
C ALA A 172 2.21 0.51 -7.51
N PHE A 173 1.08 1.14 -7.15
CA PHE A 173 0.22 1.81 -8.12
C PHE A 173 0.98 2.87 -8.91
N ARG A 174 1.69 3.77 -8.23
CA ARG A 174 2.43 4.85 -8.88
C ARG A 174 3.50 4.32 -9.83
N TRP A 175 4.23 3.28 -9.42
CA TRP A 175 5.26 2.64 -10.24
C TRP A 175 4.68 1.96 -11.49
N ILE A 176 3.72 1.05 -11.34
CA ILE A 176 3.05 0.34 -12.45
C ILE A 176 2.44 1.32 -13.47
N MET A 177 2.02 2.49 -12.99
CA MET A 177 1.40 3.52 -13.80
C MET A 177 2.37 4.59 -14.34
N MET A 178 3.70 4.43 -14.20
CA MET A 178 4.67 5.38 -14.76
C MET A 178 4.73 5.35 -16.30
N ASP A 179 4.45 4.19 -16.90
CA ASP A 179 4.57 3.98 -18.35
C ASP A 179 3.36 4.50 -19.15
N GLN A 180 2.29 4.89 -18.46
CA GLN A 180 1.09 5.39 -19.12
C GLN A 180 1.34 6.78 -19.72
N SER A 181 1.33 6.85 -21.06
CA SER A 181 1.42 8.10 -21.79
C SER A 181 0.32 9.09 -21.36
N GLY A 182 0.64 10.38 -21.37
CA GLY A 182 -0.25 11.45 -20.91
C GLY A 182 -0.38 11.58 -19.39
N THR A 183 0.36 10.80 -18.58
CA THR A 183 0.22 10.83 -17.10
C THR A 183 1.45 11.48 -16.42
N SER A 184 1.36 12.77 -16.13
CA SER A 184 2.47 13.62 -15.68
C SER A 184 2.82 13.54 -14.19
N GLY A 185 2.40 12.48 -13.49
CA GLY A 185 2.45 12.42 -12.03
C GLY A 185 3.70 11.80 -11.42
N GLY A 186 4.25 10.74 -12.01
CA GLY A 186 5.27 9.91 -11.37
C GLY A 186 4.89 9.52 -9.92
N TRP A 187 5.84 9.64 -8.98
CA TRP A 187 5.59 9.46 -7.55
C TRP A 187 4.56 10.44 -6.93
N ASN A 188 4.25 11.55 -7.61
CA ASN A 188 3.24 12.53 -7.18
C ASN A 188 1.86 12.28 -7.80
N ARG A 189 1.67 11.22 -8.60
CA ARG A 189 0.36 10.83 -9.14
C ARG A 189 -0.67 10.73 -8.00
N LYS A 190 -1.82 11.38 -8.20
CA LYS A 190 -2.99 11.30 -7.33
C LYS A 190 -3.68 9.95 -7.51
N ILE A 191 -4.28 9.45 -6.44
CA ILE A 191 -4.96 8.15 -6.39
C ILE A 191 -6.37 8.41 -5.84
N ALA A 192 -7.39 7.99 -6.57
CA ALA A 192 -8.80 8.09 -6.19
C ALA A 192 -9.29 6.89 -5.36
N TYR A 193 -8.54 5.78 -5.33
CA TYR A 193 -8.82 4.54 -4.60
C TYR A 193 -10.13 3.85 -4.99
N ASN A 194 -10.51 3.96 -6.27
CA ASN A 194 -11.73 3.38 -6.82
C ASN A 194 -11.46 2.04 -7.54
N ALA A 195 -12.53 1.35 -7.95
CA ALA A 195 -12.42 0.07 -8.64
C ALA A 195 -11.70 0.18 -9.99
N LYS A 196 -11.94 1.25 -10.77
CA LYS A 196 -11.31 1.46 -12.08
C LYS A 196 -9.78 1.55 -11.99
N GLU A 197 -9.26 2.35 -11.05
CA GLU A 197 -7.81 2.44 -10.83
C GLU A 197 -7.21 1.09 -10.42
N TYR A 198 -7.93 0.32 -9.59
CA TYR A 198 -7.50 -1.03 -9.24
C TYR A 198 -7.51 -1.98 -10.46
N SER A 199 -8.52 -1.90 -11.31
CA SER A 199 -8.59 -2.68 -12.56
C SER A 199 -7.39 -2.40 -13.47
N GLU A 200 -7.09 -1.12 -13.71
CA GLU A 200 -5.94 -0.73 -14.52
C GLU A 200 -4.61 -1.19 -13.89
N PHE A 201 -4.49 -1.11 -12.55
CA PHE A 201 -3.33 -1.56 -11.79
C PHE A 201 -3.13 -3.08 -11.88
N TYR A 202 -4.21 -3.84 -11.68
CA TYR A 202 -4.20 -5.29 -11.77
C TYR A 202 -3.77 -5.77 -13.16
N LYS A 203 -4.34 -5.20 -14.23
CA LYS A 203 -3.89 -5.47 -15.61
C LYS A 203 -2.42 -5.06 -15.84
N GLY A 204 -1.95 -3.98 -15.21
CA GLY A 204 -0.54 -3.56 -15.25
C GLY A 204 0.41 -4.57 -14.58
N ILE A 205 0.07 -5.03 -13.37
CA ILE A 205 0.79 -6.10 -12.66
C ILE A 205 0.80 -7.39 -13.51
N ARG A 206 -0.34 -7.78 -14.09
CA ARG A 206 -0.45 -8.97 -14.96
C ARG A 206 0.47 -8.89 -16.18
N ARG A 207 0.51 -7.77 -16.89
CA ARG A 207 1.43 -7.56 -18.02
C ARG A 207 2.90 -7.63 -17.60
N LEU A 208 3.27 -7.00 -16.47
CA LEU A 208 4.61 -7.07 -15.91
C LEU A 208 5.01 -8.53 -15.59
N CYS A 209 4.15 -9.25 -14.87
CA CYS A 209 4.43 -10.63 -14.46
C CYS A 209 4.49 -11.57 -15.67
N ARG A 210 3.60 -11.44 -16.66
CA ARG A 210 3.65 -12.24 -17.91
C ARG A 210 4.93 -11.98 -18.70
N ARG A 211 5.38 -10.71 -18.80
CA ARG A 211 6.65 -10.37 -19.47
C ARG A 211 7.84 -11.02 -18.75
N LEU A 212 7.98 -10.78 -17.45
CA LEU A 212 9.10 -11.36 -16.68
C LEU A 212 9.08 -12.89 -16.63
N ALA A 213 7.89 -13.52 -16.62
CA ALA A 213 7.77 -14.97 -16.72
C ALA A 213 8.29 -15.55 -18.04
N SER A 214 8.33 -14.75 -19.13
CA SER A 214 8.96 -15.15 -20.39
C SER A 214 10.50 -15.04 -20.38
N GLU A 215 11.09 -14.43 -19.35
CA GLU A 215 12.55 -14.24 -19.21
C GLU A 215 13.24 -15.37 -18.43
N GLY A 216 12.52 -16.10 -17.55
CA GLY A 216 13.06 -17.34 -16.95
C GLY A 216 12.45 -17.87 -15.65
N GLU A 217 11.74 -17.05 -14.86
CA GLU A 217 11.10 -17.47 -13.60
C GLU A 217 9.68 -16.92 -13.45
N VAL A 218 8.80 -17.66 -12.75
CA VAL A 218 7.46 -17.18 -12.41
C VAL A 218 7.56 -16.00 -11.44
N VAL A 219 7.09 -14.83 -11.88
CA VAL A 219 6.93 -13.64 -11.03
C VAL A 219 5.50 -13.55 -10.55
N ASP A 220 5.33 -13.48 -9.23
CA ASP A 220 4.01 -13.39 -8.58
C ASP A 220 3.55 -11.96 -8.29
N ALA A 221 2.25 -11.79 -8.00
CA ALA A 221 1.64 -10.48 -7.76
C ALA A 221 2.18 -9.77 -6.52
N GLY A 222 2.48 -10.52 -5.45
CA GLY A 222 3.05 -10.01 -4.21
C GLY A 222 4.48 -9.51 -4.40
N SER A 223 5.30 -10.24 -5.15
CA SER A 223 6.66 -9.83 -5.52
C SER A 223 6.65 -8.55 -6.36
N ALA A 224 5.75 -8.45 -7.36
CA ALA A 224 5.60 -7.23 -8.16
C ALA A 224 5.14 -6.01 -7.32
N GLU A 225 4.24 -6.22 -6.36
CA GLU A 225 3.83 -5.19 -5.39
C GLU A 225 4.98 -4.78 -4.47
N LYS A 226 5.76 -5.73 -3.96
CA LYS A 226 6.93 -5.48 -3.11
C LYS A 226 8.01 -4.66 -3.85
N VAL A 227 8.28 -4.93 -5.13
CA VAL A 227 9.21 -4.15 -5.96
C VAL A 227 8.74 -2.69 -6.11
N GLY A 228 7.47 -2.47 -6.48
CA GLY A 228 6.91 -1.13 -6.59
C GLY A 228 6.92 -0.37 -5.26
N TRP A 229 6.70 -1.07 -4.15
CA TRP A 229 6.80 -0.51 -2.80
C TRP A 229 8.24 -0.13 -2.42
N VAL A 230 9.23 -0.99 -2.69
CA VAL A 230 10.65 -0.68 -2.47
C VAL A 230 11.04 0.60 -3.21
N LEU A 231 10.73 0.69 -4.51
CA LEU A 231 11.07 1.86 -5.33
C LEU A 231 10.43 3.16 -4.79
N GLY A 232 9.16 3.11 -4.37
CA GLY A 232 8.48 4.27 -3.80
C GLY A 232 9.05 4.71 -2.46
N GLN A 233 9.42 3.75 -1.61
CA GLN A 233 10.01 4.04 -0.30
C GLN A 233 11.46 4.48 -0.38
N GLU A 234 12.27 3.92 -1.29
CA GLU A 234 13.63 4.41 -1.57
C GLU A 234 13.59 5.87 -2.05
N ALA A 235 12.67 6.19 -2.97
CA ALA A 235 12.45 7.58 -3.41
C ALA A 235 11.97 8.52 -2.28
N ALA A 236 11.08 8.05 -1.39
CA ALA A 236 10.57 8.84 -0.26
C ALA A 236 11.57 9.00 0.91
N LEU A 237 12.55 8.10 1.02
CA LEU A 237 13.61 8.14 2.04
C LEU A 237 14.92 8.75 1.52
N GLY A 238 15.06 8.95 0.21
CA GLY A 238 16.32 9.42 -0.41
C GLY A 238 17.40 8.35 -0.44
N ILE A 239 17.03 7.07 -0.36
CA ILE A 239 17.97 5.94 -0.45
C ILE A 239 18.44 5.85 -1.90
N THR A 240 19.76 5.95 -2.12
CA THR A 240 20.35 5.81 -3.46
C THR A 240 21.25 4.58 -3.50
N HIS A 241 21.03 3.74 -4.51
CA HIS A 241 21.91 2.63 -4.82
C HIS A 241 22.82 3.00 -5.99
N PRO A 242 24.10 2.59 -5.98
CA PRO A 242 24.95 2.76 -7.14
C PRO A 242 24.35 1.94 -8.30
N ALA A 243 24.01 2.62 -9.40
CA ALA A 243 23.63 1.92 -10.62
C ALA A 243 24.78 0.97 -11.02
N LYS A 244 24.46 -0.29 -11.35
CA LYS A 244 25.45 -1.20 -11.95
C LYS A 244 26.00 -0.49 -13.19
N GLY A 245 27.29 -0.19 -13.16
CA GLY A 245 27.88 0.77 -14.09
C GLY A 245 27.71 0.34 -15.54
N THR A 246 27.09 1.20 -16.35
CA THR A 246 27.28 1.15 -17.80
C THR A 246 28.77 1.34 -18.07
N LEU A 247 29.39 0.32 -18.67
CA LEU A 247 30.81 0.30 -19.05
C LEU A 247 31.10 1.34 -20.14
N THR A 248 31.16 2.60 -19.74
CA THR A 248 31.65 3.70 -20.56
C THR A 248 33.17 3.61 -20.61
N LYS A 249 33.68 2.99 -21.67
CA LYS A 249 35.12 2.94 -21.98
C LYS A 249 35.70 4.37 -21.91
N PRO A 250 36.82 4.60 -21.20
CA PRO A 250 37.39 5.94 -21.12
C PRO A 250 37.83 6.41 -22.51
N SER A 251 37.17 7.45 -23.00
CA SER A 251 37.51 8.07 -24.28
C SER A 251 38.91 8.70 -24.18
N ARG A 252 39.84 8.23 -25.02
CA ARG A 252 41.17 8.84 -25.15
C ARG A 252 41.02 10.27 -25.66
N ARG A 253 41.32 11.26 -24.82
CA ARG A 253 41.77 12.57 -25.29
C ARG A 253 43.26 12.73 -25.02
N ALA A 254 44.02 12.78 -26.11
CA ALA A 254 45.38 13.26 -26.09
C ALA A 254 45.38 14.79 -25.80
N GLY A 255 46.36 15.24 -25.02
CA GLY A 255 46.64 16.65 -24.78
C GLY A 255 48.12 16.77 -24.45
N ALA A 256 48.87 17.46 -25.29
CA ALA A 256 50.33 17.55 -25.19
C ALA A 256 50.78 18.58 -24.13
N LYS A 257 52.01 18.43 -23.64
CA LYS A 257 52.80 19.49 -23.01
C LYS A 257 53.30 20.49 -24.08
N GLU A 258 53.91 21.65 -23.82
CA GLU A 258 54.33 22.40 -22.60
C GLU A 258 53.73 23.84 -22.70
N GLY A 259 53.97 24.88 -21.89
CA GLY A 259 54.89 25.15 -20.77
C GLY A 259 54.95 26.67 -20.47
N SER A 260 56.08 27.16 -19.91
CA SER A 260 56.44 28.57 -19.64
C SER A 260 55.83 29.28 -18.41
N GLU A 261 56.62 30.19 -17.82
CA GLU A 261 56.59 30.60 -16.40
C GLU A 261 56.23 32.08 -16.14
N GLY A 262 56.01 32.42 -14.85
CA GLY A 262 56.13 33.77 -14.26
C GLY A 262 54.80 34.53 -14.02
N SER A 263 54.64 35.39 -13.00
CA SER A 263 55.49 35.71 -11.83
C SER A 263 54.72 36.49 -10.73
N VAL A 264 54.97 36.16 -9.46
CA VAL A 264 54.93 37.01 -8.23
C VAL A 264 53.67 37.84 -7.82
N ARG A 265 53.09 37.40 -6.68
CA ARG A 265 52.57 38.14 -5.49
C ARG A 265 51.98 39.57 -5.62
N LYS A 266 50.80 39.75 -5.00
CA LYS A 266 50.66 40.71 -3.87
C LYS A 266 49.61 40.28 -2.84
N LYS A 267 49.81 40.71 -1.59
CA LYS A 267 49.05 40.34 -0.38
C LYS A 267 48.43 41.63 0.21
N GLY A 268 47.17 41.59 0.63
CA GLY A 268 46.48 42.73 1.26
C GLY A 268 45.40 42.25 2.23
N ARG A 269 45.31 42.88 3.42
CA ARG A 269 44.44 42.52 4.55
C ARG A 269 43.95 43.78 5.25
N LYS A 270 42.64 43.89 5.52
CA LYS A 270 41.90 44.72 6.50
C LYS A 270 40.40 44.75 6.06
N GLN A 271 39.34 44.59 6.87
CA GLN A 271 38.95 45.13 8.19
C GLN A 271 38.82 46.66 8.21
N ASP A 272 37.73 47.32 8.63
CA ASP A 272 36.43 46.90 9.18
C ASP A 272 35.38 48.02 8.90
N ASP A 273 34.22 47.97 9.58
CA ASP A 273 33.26 49.05 9.89
C ASP A 273 32.01 49.32 9.00
N ALA A 274 30.89 48.76 9.49
CA ALA A 274 29.66 49.43 9.92
C ALA A 274 28.84 50.34 8.96
N LEU A 275 27.56 49.98 8.77
CA LEU A 275 26.40 50.74 9.31
C LEU A 275 25.05 50.02 9.01
N SER A 276 24.20 49.91 10.03
CA SER A 276 22.75 49.62 9.97
C SER A 276 21.97 50.94 10.29
N PRO A 277 20.64 51.03 10.49
CA PRO A 277 19.59 49.98 10.49
C PRO A 277 18.21 50.36 9.87
N ASN A 278 17.32 49.36 9.75
CA ASN A 278 15.86 49.40 10.03
C ASN A 278 15.24 48.04 9.62
N SER A 279 14.15 47.52 10.20
CA SER A 279 13.53 47.71 11.52
C SER A 279 12.50 46.57 11.73
N GLU A 280 12.40 46.06 12.96
CA GLU A 280 11.44 45.04 13.45
C GLU A 280 9.95 45.48 13.41
N PRO A 281 8.91 44.69 13.85
CA PRO A 281 8.89 43.41 14.62
C PRO A 281 8.05 42.26 13.98
N SER A 282 8.29 40.97 14.24
CA SER A 282 8.18 40.17 15.50
C SER A 282 6.76 40.05 16.09
N LYS A 283 6.25 38.81 16.17
CA LYS A 283 5.52 38.25 17.35
C LYS A 283 5.69 36.73 17.45
N PHE A 284 6.48 36.31 18.44
CA PHE A 284 6.45 34.96 19.02
C PHE A 284 5.38 34.93 20.13
N VAL A 285 4.67 33.82 20.33
CA VAL A 285 3.93 33.56 21.58
C VAL A 285 4.13 32.09 21.97
N THR A 286 4.46 31.87 23.24
CA THR A 286 4.73 30.56 23.85
C THR A 286 3.75 30.25 24.99
N SER A 287 3.69 28.97 25.37
CA SER A 287 3.19 28.44 26.65
C SER A 287 1.66 28.26 26.79
N GLY A 288 1.27 27.22 27.53
CA GLY A 288 -0.12 26.84 27.79
C GLY A 288 -0.33 25.34 28.06
N LEU A 289 0.32 24.79 29.10
CA LEU A 289 0.06 23.45 29.63
C LEU A 289 -1.17 23.50 30.55
N GLU A 290 -2.08 22.52 30.49
CA GLU A 290 -2.65 21.88 31.70
C GLU A 290 -3.53 20.64 31.41
N THR A 291 -3.76 19.84 32.44
CA THR A 291 -4.40 18.51 32.41
C THR A 291 -5.50 18.41 33.46
N ILE A 292 -6.71 18.05 33.04
CA ILE A 292 -7.81 17.47 33.84
C ILE A 292 -8.78 16.84 32.82
N GLY A 293 -9.55 15.79 33.12
CA GLY A 293 -9.84 15.15 34.39
C GLY A 293 -11.27 14.59 34.31
N SER A 294 -11.46 13.31 34.63
CA SER A 294 -12.75 12.61 34.57
C SER A 294 -13.89 13.35 35.30
N LEU A 295 -15.13 13.26 34.80
CA LEU A 295 -16.28 12.89 35.65
C LEU A 295 -17.54 12.50 34.86
N SER A 296 -18.47 11.86 35.57
CA SER A 296 -19.56 11.04 35.03
C SER A 296 -20.97 11.53 35.41
N LYS A 297 -21.97 11.15 34.60
CA LYS A 297 -23.40 10.90 34.97
C LYS A 297 -24.17 11.99 35.75
N THR A 298 -25.27 12.45 35.16
CA THR A 298 -26.60 12.49 35.82
C THR A 298 -27.73 12.32 34.79
N SER A 299 -28.87 11.76 35.23
CA SER A 299 -30.02 11.41 34.38
C SER A 299 -31.24 12.33 34.61
N ALA A 300 -32.07 12.50 33.58
CA ALA A 300 -33.53 12.70 33.70
C ALA A 300 -34.25 12.45 32.35
N LYS A 301 -35.57 12.17 32.28
CA LYS A 301 -36.27 10.92 32.66
C LYS A 301 -37.74 10.97 32.17
N ARG A 302 -38.19 9.92 31.45
CA ARG A 302 -39.62 9.63 31.06
C ARG A 302 -40.20 10.57 29.98
N LYS A 303 -41.21 10.19 29.19
CA LYS A 303 -42.35 9.29 29.47
C LYS A 303 -42.69 8.35 28.29
N ALA A 304 -43.28 7.20 28.60
CA ALA A 304 -43.75 6.20 27.64
C ALA A 304 -45.28 6.10 27.66
N THR A 305 -45.86 5.56 26.58
CA THR A 305 -47.20 4.96 26.57
C THR A 305 -47.19 3.69 25.74
N SER A 306 -47.65 2.60 26.36
CA SER A 306 -47.80 1.26 25.80
C SER A 306 -49.23 1.02 25.30
N ALA A 307 -49.37 0.20 24.27
CA ALA A 307 -50.38 -0.87 24.22
C ALA A 307 -50.00 -1.85 23.10
N GLY A 308 -49.91 -3.14 23.42
CA GLY A 308 -49.93 -4.20 22.41
C GLY A 308 -51.26 -4.95 22.49
N ILE A 309 -51.50 -5.84 21.51
CA ILE A 309 -52.15 -7.17 21.60
C ILE A 309 -52.56 -7.58 20.18
N SER A 310 -52.01 -8.71 19.73
CA SER A 310 -52.46 -9.49 18.55
C SER A 310 -53.43 -10.60 19.04
N PRO A 311 -53.98 -11.54 18.23
CA PRO A 311 -53.80 -11.76 16.78
C PRO A 311 -55.09 -12.19 16.01
N SER A 312 -54.91 -12.61 14.75
CA SER A 312 -55.49 -13.83 14.12
C SER A 312 -56.53 -13.73 12.98
N LEU A 313 -56.12 -14.35 11.86
CA LEU A 313 -56.83 -15.31 10.99
C LEU A 313 -58.13 -14.95 10.20
N ARG A 314 -58.00 -15.23 8.89
CA ARG A 314 -58.95 -15.91 7.96
C ARG A 314 -60.06 -15.13 7.21
N ARG A 315 -59.82 -15.05 5.89
CA ARG A 315 -60.62 -15.65 4.78
C ARG A 315 -61.82 -14.87 4.18
N SER A 316 -61.82 -14.86 2.84
CA SER A 316 -62.96 -15.11 1.92
C SER A 316 -63.73 -13.94 1.27
N LYS A 317 -63.52 -13.79 -0.06
CA LYS A 317 -64.50 -13.48 -1.15
C LYS A 317 -65.31 -12.15 -1.02
N ARG A 318 -65.77 -11.47 -2.09
CA ARG A 318 -66.25 -11.93 -3.40
C ARG A 318 -66.34 -10.75 -4.38
N ASN A 319 -66.33 -11.01 -5.70
CA ASN A 319 -66.56 -10.01 -6.75
C ASN A 319 -68.00 -9.44 -6.74
N LYS A 320 -68.11 -8.16 -7.13
CA LYS A 320 -69.16 -7.49 -7.95
C LYS A 320 -68.70 -6.02 -8.08
N GLU A 321 -68.71 -5.36 -9.24
CA GLU A 321 -69.11 -5.72 -10.61
C GLU A 321 -67.94 -5.47 -11.59
#